data_AF-A0A4V2A9K0-F1
#
_entry.id   AF-A0A4V2A9K0-F1
#
_cell.length_a   1.000
_cell.length_b   1.000
_cell.length_c   1.000
_cell.angle_alpha   90.00
_cell.angle_beta   90.00
_cell.angle_gamma   90.00
#
_symmetry.space_group_name_H-M   'P 1'
#
loop_
_entity.id
_entity.type
_entity.pdbx_description
1 polymer ?
#
loop_
_entity_poly.entity_id
_entity_poly.type
_entity_poly.pdbx_seq_one_letter_code
_entity_poly.pdbx_strand_id
1 'polypeptide(L)'
;MTAPNRVIYPLLAIFAILSGMIVVFSKSLERYNVETTVLLAANGLFFLLNVIVSLTQKKALGNSNPNVFVRSVIAGMMIKMFVCAIAVLAYVTLVGPGYNKKGVFISLFIYLIYLAVEVGTIMRLNKRSNA
;
A
#
# COMPACT_ATOMS: atom_id res chain seq x y z
N MET A 1 -19.20 -10.80 19.14
CA MET A 1 -17.80 -10.28 19.13
C MET A 1 -17.16 -10.62 17.78
N THR A 2 -17.27 -9.75 16.77
CA THR A 2 -16.76 -10.00 15.42
C THR A 2 -15.29 -9.59 15.33
N ALA A 3 -14.38 -10.58 15.24
CA ALA A 3 -12.94 -10.36 15.28
C ALA A 3 -12.49 -9.32 14.22
N PRO A 4 -11.94 -8.16 14.62
CA PRO A 4 -11.56 -7.08 13.71
C PRO A 4 -10.36 -7.40 12.80
N ASN A 5 -9.67 -8.52 13.03
CA ASN A 5 -8.27 -8.74 12.65
C ASN A 5 -7.99 -9.33 11.26
N ARG A 6 -8.93 -9.98 10.56
CA ARG A 6 -8.53 -10.79 9.38
C ARG A 6 -8.05 -10.01 8.15
N VAL A 7 -8.34 -8.71 8.07
CA VAL A 7 -7.99 -7.86 6.91
C VAL A 7 -6.70 -7.08 7.13
N ILE A 8 -6.36 -6.75 8.38
CA ILE A 8 -5.16 -5.98 8.72
C ILE A 8 -3.92 -6.90 8.79
N TYR A 9 -4.10 -8.17 9.17
CA TYR A 9 -3.01 -9.14 9.27
C TYR A 9 -2.23 -9.36 7.96
N PRO A 10 -2.86 -9.58 6.78
CA PRO A 10 -2.10 -9.74 5.54
C PRO A 10 -1.32 -8.47 5.17
N LEU A 11 -1.88 -7.28 5.42
CA LEU A 11 -1.20 -6.00 5.19
C LEU A 11 0.02 -5.84 6.12
N LEU A 12 -0.13 -6.19 7.39
CA LEU A 12 0.93 -6.12 8.38
C LEU A 12 2.04 -7.14 8.10
N ALA A 13 1.68 -8.35 7.66
CA ALA A 13 2.63 -9.36 7.24
C ALA A 13 3.48 -8.86 6.05
N ILE A 14 2.86 -8.25 5.04
CA ILE A 14 3.58 -7.70 3.89
C ILE A 14 4.48 -6.54 4.31
N PHE A 15 3.98 -5.64 5.15
CA PHE A 15 4.79 -4.54 5.66
C PHE A 15 6.04 -5.06 6.39
N ALA A 16 5.89 -6.08 7.23
CA ALA A 16 6.99 -6.70 7.96
C ALA A 16 7.96 -7.43 7.02
N ILE A 17 7.45 -8.21 6.06
CA ILE A 17 8.26 -8.95 5.08
C ILE A 17 9.06 -7.97 4.21
N LEU A 18 8.42 -6.94 3.66
CA LEU A 18 9.09 -5.97 2.81
C LEU A 18 10.10 -5.13 3.60
N SER A 19 9.74 -4.69 4.81
CA SER A 19 10.69 -3.97 5.69
C SER A 19 11.89 -4.86 6.02
N GLY A 20 11.65 -6.12 6.36
CA GLY A 20 12.70 -7.11 6.63
C GLY A 20 13.61 -7.33 5.43
N MET A 21 13.04 -7.51 4.23
CA MET A 21 13.81 -7.61 2.99
C MET A 21 14.65 -6.36 2.74
N ILE A 22 14.08 -5.15 2.86
CA ILE A 22 14.82 -3.90 2.65
C ILE A 22 16.00 -3.78 3.62
N VAL A 23 15.82 -4.16 4.89
CA VAL A 23 16.89 -4.13 5.90
C VAL A 23 17.96 -5.20 5.63
N VAL A 24 17.56 -6.43 5.30
CA VAL A 24 18.50 -7.54 5.01
C VAL A 24 19.34 -7.24 3.77
N PHE A 25 18.72 -6.70 2.71
CA PHE A 25 19.40 -6.36 1.48
C PHE A 25 20.01 -4.95 1.47
N SER A 26 19.92 -4.20 2.57
CA SER A 26 20.39 -2.80 2.69
C SER A 26 21.80 -2.57 2.13
N LYS A 27 22.77 -3.38 2.57
CA LYS A 27 24.16 -3.30 2.10
C LYS A 27 24.31 -3.53 0.60
N SER A 28 23.51 -4.44 0.03
CA SER A 28 23.49 -4.66 -1.41
C SER A 28 22.85 -3.48 -2.14
N LEU A 29 21.76 -2.92 -1.61
CA LEU A 29 21.08 -1.76 -2.19
C LEU A 29 21.97 -0.52 -2.20
N GLU A 30 22.68 -0.25 -1.11
CA GLU A 30 23.65 0.85 -1.01
C GLU A 30 24.76 0.73 -2.06
N ARG A 31 25.25 -0.50 -2.32
CA ARG A 31 26.22 -0.75 -3.39
C ARG A 31 25.70 -0.37 -4.79
N TYR A 32 24.39 -0.45 -5.01
CA TYR A 32 23.75 -0.02 -6.26
C TYR A 32 23.30 1.45 -6.27
N ASN A 33 23.70 2.23 -5.26
CA ASN A 33 23.25 3.61 -5.01
C ASN A 33 21.73 3.72 -4.82
N VAL A 34 21.12 2.73 -4.17
CA VAL A 34 19.70 2.74 -3.80
C VAL A 34 19.59 3.09 -2.32
N GLU A 35 18.93 4.20 -2.04
CA GLU A 35 18.74 4.71 -0.69
C GLU A 35 17.61 3.95 0.00
N THR A 36 17.98 3.15 1.00
CA THR A 36 17.07 2.32 1.80
C THR A 36 16.04 3.14 2.58
N THR A 37 16.39 4.37 3.00
CA THR A 37 15.48 5.29 3.68
C THR A 37 14.24 5.60 2.84
N VAL A 38 14.42 5.83 1.53
CA VAL A 38 13.32 6.14 0.59
C VAL A 38 12.39 4.94 0.45
N LEU A 39 12.95 3.73 0.39
CA LEU A 39 12.18 2.50 0.27
C LEU A 39 11.38 2.19 1.53
N LEU A 40 11.98 2.38 2.71
CA LEU A 40 11.30 2.21 3.99
C LEU A 40 10.18 3.25 4.16
N ALA A 41 10.44 4.51 3.81
CA ALA A 41 9.45 5.57 3.84
C ALA A 41 8.27 5.27 2.90
N ALA A 42 8.56 4.85 1.66
CA ALA A 42 7.53 4.44 0.70
C ALA A 42 6.73 3.23 1.18
N ASN A 43 7.39 2.21 1.73
CA ASN A 43 6.73 1.03 2.30
C ASN A 43 5.78 1.41 3.46
N GLY A 44 6.22 2.31 4.35
CA GLY A 44 5.39 2.86 5.42
C GLY A 44 4.18 3.63 4.90
N LEU A 45 4.38 4.50 3.89
CA LEU A 45 3.30 5.24 3.25
C LEU A 45 2.26 4.30 2.65
N PHE A 46 2.68 3.31 1.86
CA PHE A 46 1.75 2.36 1.24
C PHE A 46 1.02 1.51 2.27
N PHE A 47 1.68 1.09 3.34
CA PHE A 47 1.03 0.37 4.43
C PHE A 47 -0.09 1.20 5.07
N LEU A 48 0.21 2.43 5.52
CA LEU A 48 -0.77 3.31 6.15
C LEU A 48 -1.96 3.59 5.23
N LEU A 49 -1.68 3.87 3.95
CA LEU A 49 -2.70 4.15 2.95
C LEU A 49 -3.62 2.95 2.71
N ASN A 50 -3.04 1.74 2.64
CA ASN A 50 -3.82 0.51 2.51
C ASN A 50 -4.69 0.25 3.75
N VAL A 51 -4.18 0.50 4.95
CA VAL A 51 -4.96 0.36 6.19
C VAL A 51 -6.18 1.29 6.17
N ILE A 52 -5.99 2.58 5.88
CA ILE A 52 -7.08 3.57 5.84
C ILE A 52 -8.16 3.18 4.81
N VAL A 53 -7.73 2.85 3.60
CA VAL A 53 -8.66 2.46 2.52
C VAL A 53 -9.41 1.17 2.87
N SER A 54 -8.71 0.18 3.42
CA SER A 54 -9.30 -1.10 3.79
C SER A 54 -10.32 -0.98 4.93
N LEU A 55 -10.09 -0.10 5.91
CA LEU A 55 -11.07 0.19 6.96
C LEU A 55 -12.35 0.81 6.38
N THR A 56 -12.21 1.68 5.39
CA THR A 56 -13.35 2.33 4.71
C THR A 56 -14.16 1.30 3.92
N GLN A 57 -13.47 0.44 3.15
CA GLN A 57 -14.11 -0.65 2.39
C GLN A 57 -14.81 -1.66 3.30
N LYS A 58 -14.22 -2.00 4.44
CA LYS A 58 -14.83 -2.90 5.43
C LYS A 58 -16.11 -2.30 6.02
N LYS A 59 -16.11 -1.00 6.32
CA LYS A 59 -17.32 -0.29 6.78
C LYS A 59 -18.40 -0.27 5.69
N ALA A 60 -18.01 -0.11 4.43
CA ALA A 60 -18.92 -0.10 3.29
C ALA A 60 -19.58 -1.46 3.03
N LEU A 61 -18.92 -2.57 3.32
CA LEU A 61 -19.48 -3.93 3.20
C LEU A 61 -20.62 -4.23 4.18
N GLY A 62 -20.62 -3.59 5.35
CA GLY A 62 -21.70 -3.76 6.32
C GLY A 62 -22.97 -2.98 5.98
N ASN A 63 -22.99 -2.26 4.85
CA ASN A 63 -24.13 -1.45 4.44
C ASN A 63 -25.11 -2.30 3.63
N SER A 64 -26.42 -2.04 3.79
CA SER A 64 -27.47 -2.74 3.05
C SER A 64 -27.44 -2.46 1.54
N ASN A 65 -26.79 -1.37 1.13
CA ASN A 65 -26.66 -0.99 -0.28
C ASN A 65 -25.29 -1.42 -0.86
N PRO A 66 -25.24 -2.39 -1.78
CA PRO A 66 -24.00 -2.86 -2.41
C PRO A 66 -23.24 -1.77 -3.18
N ASN A 67 -23.93 -0.74 -3.70
CA ASN A 67 -23.28 0.36 -4.42
C ASN A 67 -22.33 1.17 -3.52
N VAL A 68 -22.56 1.17 -2.20
CA VAL A 68 -21.68 1.85 -1.24
C VAL A 68 -20.31 1.18 -1.20
N PHE A 69 -20.27 -0.16 -1.27
CA PHE A 69 -19.02 -0.91 -1.35
C PHE A 69 -18.25 -0.61 -2.64
N VAL A 70 -18.91 -0.69 -3.79
CA VAL A 70 -18.28 -0.42 -5.10
C VAL A 70 -17.72 1.01 -5.14
N ARG A 71 -18.49 2.00 -4.68
CA ARG A 71 -18.02 3.40 -4.60
C ARG A 71 -16.83 3.55 -3.67
N SER A 72 -16.80 2.84 -2.54
CA SER A 72 -15.66 2.86 -1.61
C SER A 72 -14.39 2.26 -2.22
N VAL A 73 -14.51 1.23 -3.06
CA VAL A 73 -13.37 0.63 -3.77
C VAL A 73 -12.81 1.62 -4.80
N ILE A 74 -13.68 2.23 -5.61
CA ILE A 74 -13.29 3.25 -6.60
C ILE A 74 -12.61 4.43 -5.91
N ALA A 75 -13.21 4.98 -4.85
CA ALA A 75 -12.62 6.08 -4.09
C ALA A 75 -11.26 5.71 -3.48
N GLY A 76 -11.13 4.49 -2.93
CA GLY A 76 -9.87 3.98 -2.39
C GLY A 76 -8.76 3.90 -3.43
N MET A 77 -9.07 3.39 -4.62
CA MET A 77 -8.14 3.33 -5.75
C MET A 77 -7.70 4.73 -6.20
N MET A 78 -8.64 5.68 -6.33
CA MET A 78 -8.33 7.05 -6.69
C MET A 78 -7.40 7.72 -5.67
N ILE A 79 -7.73 7.61 -4.37
CA ILE A 79 -6.91 8.16 -3.28
C ILE A 79 -5.49 7.60 -3.38
N LYS A 80 -5.33 6.30 -3.65
CA LYS A 80 -4.01 5.67 -3.78
C LYS A 80 -3.20 6.21 -4.94
N MET A 81 -3.83 6.37 -6.10
CA MET A 81 -3.16 6.94 -7.27
C MET A 81 -2.70 8.37 -7.01
N PHE A 82 -3.57 9.23 -6.45
CA PHE A 82 -3.20 10.61 -6.13
C PHE A 82 -2.11 10.69 -5.07
N VAL A 83 -2.23 9.94 -3.98
CA VAL A 83 -1.20 9.93 -2.92
C VAL A 83 0.13 9.42 -3.45
N CYS A 84 0.15 8.38 -4.29
CA CYS A 84 1.38 7.89 -4.92
C CYS A 84 2.01 8.96 -5.83
N ALA A 85 1.21 9.61 -6.70
CA ALA A 85 1.70 10.66 -7.58
C ALA A 85 2.24 11.87 -6.80
N ILE A 86 1.50 12.32 -5.78
CA ILE A 86 1.91 13.43 -4.90
C ILE A 86 3.17 13.05 -4.15
N ALA A 87 3.29 11.83 -3.63
CA ALA A 87 4.49 11.40 -2.90
C ALA A 87 5.74 11.40 -3.79
N VAL A 88 5.63 10.92 -5.04
CA VAL A 88 6.74 10.96 -5.99
C VAL A 88 7.10 12.39 -6.35
N LEU A 89 6.11 13.24 -6.66
CA LEU A 89 6.34 14.65 -6.98
C LEU A 89 6.99 15.38 -5.80
N ALA A 90 6.46 15.21 -4.58
CA ALA A 90 7.00 15.80 -3.37
C ALA A 90 8.45 15.35 -3.11
N TYR A 91 8.76 14.07 -3.31
CA TYR A 91 10.12 13.57 -3.15
C TYR A 91 11.09 14.22 -4.16
N VAL A 92 10.69 14.30 -5.44
CA VAL A 92 11.51 14.91 -6.49
C VAL A 92 11.71 16.41 -6.26
N THR A 93 10.69 17.13 -5.79
CA THR A 93 10.81 18.58 -5.51
C THR A 93 11.60 18.89 -4.24
N LEU A 94 11.47 18.08 -3.19
CA LEU A 94 12.18 18.28 -1.92
C LEU A 94 13.66 17.91 -2.01
N VAL A 95 14.01 16.82 -2.70
CA VAL A 95 15.40 16.37 -2.85
C VAL A 95 16.10 17.05 -4.03
N GLY A 96 15.33 17.49 -5.04
CA GLY A 96 15.88 18.13 -6.23
C GLY A 96 16.57 17.13 -7.18
N PRO A 97 17.44 17.59 -8.10
CA PRO A 97 17.93 16.80 -9.23
C PRO A 97 18.77 15.57 -8.84
N GLY A 98 19.25 15.49 -7.59
CA GLY A 98 19.99 14.35 -7.04
C GLY A 98 19.11 13.22 -6.49
N TYR A 99 17.79 13.27 -6.69
CA TYR A 99 16.87 12.27 -6.15
C TYR A 99 17.16 10.85 -6.63
N ASN A 100 16.85 9.87 -5.78
CA ASN A 100 17.16 8.47 -6.07
C ASN A 100 16.15 7.84 -7.05
N LYS A 101 16.40 8.00 -8.35
CA LYS A 101 15.57 7.44 -9.43
C LYS A 101 15.32 5.93 -9.27
N LYS A 102 16.36 5.17 -8.90
CA LYS A 102 16.27 3.72 -8.70
C LYS A 102 15.39 3.38 -7.50
N GLY A 103 15.54 4.11 -6.40
CA GLY A 103 14.71 3.97 -5.20
C GLY A 103 13.23 4.24 -5.49
N VAL A 104 12.93 5.30 -6.25
CA VAL A 104 11.57 5.60 -6.70
C VAL A 104 11.04 4.46 -7.58
N PHE A 105 11.82 3.97 -8.54
CA PHE A 105 11.40 2.86 -9.40
C PHE A 105 11.10 1.58 -8.62
N ILE A 106 11.95 1.22 -7.66
CA ILE A 106 11.74 0.05 -6.79
C ILE A 106 10.51 0.27 -5.88
N SER A 107 10.27 1.49 -5.40
CA SER A 107 9.07 1.81 -4.62
C SER A 107 7.78 1.64 -5.42
N LEU A 108 7.80 1.87 -6.74
CA LEU A 108 6.66 1.56 -7.61
C LEU A 108 6.41 0.05 -7.71
N PHE A 109 7.46 -0.77 -7.69
CA PHE A 109 7.28 -2.23 -7.62
C PHE A 109 6.68 -2.66 -6.27
N ILE A 110 7.13 -2.05 -5.17
CA ILE A 110 6.52 -2.25 -3.84
C ILE A 110 5.03 -1.87 -3.87
N TYR A 111 4.67 -0.75 -4.48
CA TYR A 111 3.27 -0.35 -4.66
C TYR A 111 2.43 -1.43 -5.35
N LEU A 112 2.94 -2.05 -6.43
CA LEU A 112 2.24 -3.13 -7.14
C LEU A 112 2.00 -4.35 -6.24
N ILE A 113 2.94 -4.69 -5.36
CA ILE A 113 2.77 -5.78 -4.39
C ILE A 113 1.62 -5.48 -3.42
N TYR A 114 1.57 -4.25 -2.88
CA TYR A 114 0.46 -3.83 -2.03
C TYR A 114 -0.88 -3.85 -2.77
N LEU A 115 -0.91 -3.39 -4.03
CA LEU A 115 -2.10 -3.38 -4.86
C LEU A 115 -2.62 -4.81 -5.10
N ALA A 116 -1.74 -5.74 -5.46
CA ALA A 116 -2.11 -7.13 -5.70
C ALA A 116 -2.77 -7.77 -4.45
N VAL A 117 -2.21 -7.50 -3.27
CA VAL A 117 -2.75 -8.05 -2.03
C VAL A 117 -4.06 -7.39 -1.63
N GLU A 118 -4.19 -6.08 -1.81
CA GLU A 118 -5.45 -5.40 -1.59
C GLU A 118 -6.54 -5.99 -2.48
N VAL A 119 -6.33 -6.05 -3.79
CA VAL A 119 -7.32 -6.58 -4.74
C VAL A 119 -7.71 -8.01 -4.38
N GLY A 120 -6.72 -8.86 -4.05
CA GLY A 120 -6.99 -10.22 -3.57
C GLY A 120 -7.82 -10.26 -2.28
N THR A 121 -7.58 -9.31 -1.37
CA THR A 121 -8.33 -9.20 -0.11
C THR A 121 -9.76 -8.72 -0.35
N ILE A 122 -9.96 -7.73 -1.22
CA ILE A 122 -11.28 -7.21 -1.62
C ILE A 122 -12.11 -8.30 -2.29
N MET A 123 -11.52 -9.06 -3.23
CA MET A 123 -12.21 -10.16 -3.91
C MET A 123 -12.67 -11.24 -2.92
N ARG A 124 -11.83 -11.57 -1.93
CA ARG A 124 -12.18 -12.51 -0.85
C ARG A 124 -13.29 -11.96 0.05
N LEU A 125 -13.30 -10.65 0.30
CA LEU A 125 -14.32 -9.97 1.11
C LEU A 125 -15.69 -9.98 0.40
N ASN A 126 -15.73 -9.69 -0.89
CA ASN A 126 -16.96 -9.73 -1.69
C ASN A 126 -17.56 -11.16 -1.75
N LYS A 127 -16.73 -12.19 -1.92
CA LYS A 127 -17.20 -13.58 -1.97
C LYS A 127 -17.86 -14.04 -0.66
N ARG A 128 -17.45 -13.50 0.49
CA ARG A 128 -18.02 -13.82 1.81
C ARG A 128 -19.31 -13.07 2.14
N SER A 129 -19.59 -11.96 1.45
CA SER A 129 -20.84 -11.21 1.64
C SER A 129 -22.00 -11.76 0.82
N ASN A 130 -21.71 -12.52 -0.24
CA ASN A 130 -22.70 -13.13 -1.13
C ASN A 130 -22.88 -14.65 -0.89
N ALA A 131 -22.40 -15.16 0.24
CA ALA A 131 -22.53 -16.55 0.69
C ALA A 131 -23.12 -16.57 2.10
#